data_AF-A0A920QAV0-F1
#
_entry.id   AF-A0A920QAV0-F1
#
_cell.length_a   1.000
_cell.length_b   1.000
_cell.length_c   1.000
_cell.angle_alpha   90.00
_cell.angle_beta   90.00
_cell.angle_gamma   90.00
#
_symmetry.space_group_name_H-M   'P 1'
#
loop_
_entity.id
_entity.type
_entity.pdbx_description
1 polymer ?
#
loop_
_entity_poly.entity_id
_entity_poly.type
_entity_poly.pdbx_seq_one_letter_code
_entity_poly.pdbx_strand_id
1 'polypeptide(L)'
;MKSIILSLFSLSVLLAGVSINSAAAADLTIYTYESFNSEWGPGPVVFKSFEEQCGCKIKIVTPGDSGTVLNRVILEQANPKADILLGLNNSELEKSFRYKLWIPYRSPLLDKYP
;
A
#
# COMPACT_ATOMS: atom_id res chain seq x y z
N MET A 1 -7.87 -57.63 8.62
CA MET A 1 -7.07 -56.71 9.46
C MET A 1 -5.92 -56.01 8.71
N LYS A 2 -5.26 -56.65 7.74
CA LYS A 2 -4.18 -56.01 6.94
C LYS A 2 -4.70 -54.96 5.92
N SER A 3 -5.91 -55.13 5.38
CA SER A 3 -6.49 -54.24 4.36
C SER A 3 -6.99 -52.89 4.88
N ILE A 4 -7.26 -52.76 6.18
CA ILE A 4 -7.72 -51.50 6.81
C ILE A 4 -6.53 -50.53 7.02
N ILE A 5 -5.33 -51.08 7.27
CA ILE A 5 -4.11 -50.31 7.54
C ILE A 5 -3.59 -49.65 6.24
N LEU A 6 -3.79 -50.28 5.07
CA LEU A 6 -3.45 -49.67 3.77
C LEU A 6 -4.38 -48.51 3.38
N SER A 7 -5.65 -48.53 3.81
CA SER A 7 -6.61 -47.46 3.52
C SER A 7 -6.38 -46.20 4.36
N LEU A 8 -5.84 -46.34 5.57
CA LEU A 8 -5.52 -45.22 6.45
C LEU A 8 -4.24 -44.48 6.02
N PHE A 9 -3.32 -45.16 5.33
CA PHE A 9 -2.10 -44.54 4.81
C PHE A 9 -2.38 -43.68 3.57
N SER A 10 -3.38 -44.05 2.75
CA SER A 10 -3.74 -43.31 1.54
C SER A 10 -4.49 -42.00 1.80
N LEU A 11 -5.11 -41.82 2.97
CA LEU A 11 -5.82 -40.58 3.31
C LEU A 11 -4.88 -39.50 3.88
N SER A 12 -3.72 -39.89 4.40
CA SER A 12 -2.73 -38.97 4.98
C SER A 12 -1.91 -38.20 3.93
N VAL A 13 -1.84 -38.71 2.68
CA VAL A 13 -1.02 -38.12 1.61
C VAL A 13 -1.73 -36.96 0.89
N LEU A 14 -3.06 -36.83 1.00
CA LEU A 14 -3.83 -35.77 0.35
C LEU A 14 -3.80 -34.41 1.08
N LEU A 15 -3.23 -34.33 2.30
CA LEU A 15 -3.17 -33.07 3.06
C LEU A 15 -1.85 -32.29 2.92
N ALA A 16 -0.85 -32.83 2.21
CA ALA A 16 0.50 -32.25 2.17
C ALA A 16 0.73 -31.18 1.07
N GLY A 17 -0.30 -30.83 0.28
CA GLY A 17 -0.12 -30.05 -0.96
C GLY A 17 -0.56 -28.58 -0.93
N VAL A 18 -1.16 -28.07 0.15
CA VAL A 18 -1.60 -26.67 0.20
C VAL A 18 -0.46 -25.80 0.71
N SER A 19 0.45 -25.41 -0.20
CA SER A 19 1.35 -24.29 0.03
C SER A 19 0.52 -23.00 -0.03
N ILE A 20 0.06 -22.53 1.12
CA ILE A 20 -0.49 -21.17 1.25
C ILE A 20 0.72 -20.24 1.06
N ASN A 21 0.91 -19.76 -0.16
CA ASN A 21 1.91 -18.76 -0.46
C ASN A 21 1.41 -17.44 0.16
N SER A 22 1.63 -17.27 1.46
CA SER A 22 1.47 -15.99 2.13
C SER A 22 2.58 -15.09 1.60
N ALA A 23 2.37 -14.49 0.43
CA ALA A 23 3.21 -13.40 -0.04
C ALA A 23 3.16 -12.34 1.05
N ALA A 24 4.25 -12.21 1.81
CA ALA A 24 4.40 -11.14 2.77
C ALA A 24 4.14 -9.84 2.01
N ALA A 25 3.06 -9.15 2.37
CA ALA A 25 2.67 -7.94 1.68
C ALA A 25 3.84 -6.95 1.80
N ALA A 26 4.31 -6.44 0.66
CA ALA A 26 5.41 -5.49 0.65
C ALA A 26 5.02 -4.24 1.47
N ASP A 27 5.99 -3.69 2.20
CA ASP A 27 5.79 -2.45 2.94
C ASP A 27 5.46 -1.32 1.94
N LEU A 28 4.28 -0.72 2.08
CA LEU A 28 3.83 0.40 1.25
C LEU A 28 4.35 1.71 1.85
N THR A 29 5.20 2.44 1.14
CA THR A 29 5.70 3.75 1.62
C THR A 29 4.85 4.89 1.08
N ILE A 30 4.21 5.63 1.98
CA ILE A 30 3.35 6.78 1.65
C ILE A 30 3.99 8.06 2.15
N TYR A 31 4.17 9.01 1.24
CA TYR A 31 4.54 10.38 1.56
C TYR A 31 3.27 11.22 1.66
N THR A 32 3.11 11.92 2.77
CA THR A 32 1.97 12.81 3.01
C THR A 32 2.39 14.01 3.86
N TYR A 33 1.51 14.99 3.98
CA TYR A 33 1.75 16.18 4.78
C TYR A 33 1.45 15.96 6.28
N GLU A 34 2.13 16.71 7.13
CA GLU A 34 2.11 16.52 8.59
C GLU A 34 0.70 16.57 9.18
N SER A 35 -0.13 17.55 8.80
CA SER A 35 -1.48 17.67 9.39
C SER A 35 -2.40 16.50 9.05
N PHE A 36 -2.19 15.79 7.92
CA PHE A 36 -2.91 14.55 7.64
C PHE A 36 -2.53 13.44 8.61
N ASN A 37 -1.24 13.27 8.88
CA ASN A 37 -0.71 12.18 9.71
C ASN A 37 -0.60 12.51 11.21
N SER A 38 -0.92 13.73 11.61
CA SER A 38 -0.95 14.12 13.03
C SER A 38 -1.95 13.27 13.82
N GLU A 39 -1.80 13.24 15.15
CA GLU A 39 -2.73 12.53 16.05
C GLU A 39 -4.18 13.06 15.97
N TRP A 40 -4.34 14.33 15.56
CA TRP A 40 -5.62 15.00 15.34
C TRP A 40 -6.09 14.92 13.88
N GLY A 41 -5.28 14.36 13.00
CA GLY A 41 -5.54 14.19 11.58
C GLY A 41 -6.27 12.88 11.26
N PRO A 42 -6.72 12.72 10.01
CA PRO A 42 -7.38 11.47 9.57
C PRO A 42 -6.41 10.29 9.44
N GLY A 43 -5.11 10.53 9.30
CA GLY A 43 -4.08 9.54 8.98
C GLY A 43 -4.07 8.31 9.90
N PRO A 44 -4.01 8.46 11.24
CA PRO A 44 -3.97 7.32 12.15
C PRO A 44 -5.13 6.34 11.97
N VAL A 45 -6.34 6.85 11.71
CA VAL A 45 -7.53 6.01 11.48
C VAL A 45 -7.49 5.40 10.09
N VAL A 46 -7.22 6.20 9.06
CA VAL A 46 -7.21 5.75 7.65
C VAL A 46 -6.16 4.68 7.41
N PHE A 47 -4.92 4.90 7.86
CA PHE A 47 -3.82 3.97 7.63
C PHE A 47 -4.02 2.66 8.38
N LYS A 48 -4.48 2.72 9.63
CA LYS A 48 -4.80 1.50 10.40
C LYS A 48 -5.89 0.68 9.71
N SER A 49 -6.99 1.31 9.32
CA SER A 49 -8.08 0.61 8.62
C SER A 49 -7.63 0.06 7.26
N PHE A 50 -6.72 0.74 6.57
CA PHE A 50 -6.16 0.23 5.32
C PHE A 50 -5.26 -0.99 5.56
N GLU A 51 -4.35 -0.94 6.54
CA GLU A 51 -3.50 -2.09 6.92
C GLU A 51 -4.33 -3.35 7.24
N GLU A 52 -5.43 -3.18 7.98
CA GLU A 52 -6.36 -4.26 8.32
C GLU A 52 -7.03 -4.86 7.06
N GLN A 53 -7.35 -4.05 6.06
CA GLN A 53 -7.99 -4.50 4.82
C GLN A 53 -7.01 -5.14 3.83
N CYS A 54 -5.81 -4.57 3.66
CA CYS A 54 -4.83 -5.05 2.70
C CYS A 54 -4.00 -6.22 3.24
N GLY A 55 -3.95 -6.43 4.56
CA GLY A 55 -3.01 -7.37 5.18
C GLY A 55 -1.55 -6.94 4.97
N CYS A 56 -1.31 -5.63 4.87
CA CYS A 56 -0.03 -5.01 4.54
C CYS A 56 0.45 -4.06 5.63
N LYS A 57 1.72 -3.65 5.53
CA LYS A 57 2.30 -2.64 6.40
C LYS A 57 2.54 -1.35 5.63
N ILE A 58 2.22 -0.24 6.28
CA ILE A 58 2.37 1.08 5.71
C ILE A 58 3.47 1.82 6.47
N LYS A 59 4.44 2.35 5.71
CA LYS A 59 5.43 3.29 6.21
C LYS A 59 5.04 4.70 5.81
N ILE A 60 4.74 5.54 6.79
CA ILE A 60 4.43 6.95 6.56
C ILE A 60 5.68 7.82 6.72
N VAL A 61 5.90 8.73 5.77
CA VAL A 61 6.95 9.75 5.85
C VAL A 61 6.34 11.13 5.64
N THR A 62 6.52 12.01 6.62
CA THR A 62 5.95 13.37 6.64
C THR A 62 7.07 14.40 6.75
N PRO A 63 7.70 14.79 5.64
CA PRO A 63 8.80 15.76 5.64
C PRO A 63 8.37 17.21 5.98
N GLY A 64 7.06 17.51 6.02
CA GLY A 64 6.52 18.83 6.32
C GLY A 64 5.13 19.04 5.74
N ASP A 65 4.85 20.26 5.29
CA ASP A 65 3.64 20.62 4.55
C ASP A 65 3.58 20.02 3.13
N SER A 66 2.44 20.18 2.44
CA SER A 66 2.21 19.59 1.11
C SER A 66 3.26 20.03 0.07
N GLY A 67 3.66 21.30 0.11
CA GLY A 67 4.66 21.86 -0.80
C GLY A 67 6.05 21.27 -0.56
N THR A 68 6.41 21.09 0.71
CA THR A 68 7.66 20.43 1.13
C THR A 68 7.69 18.98 0.69
N VAL A 69 6.58 18.25 0.85
CA VAL A 69 6.44 16.86 0.39
C VAL A 69 6.61 16.78 -1.12
N LEU A 70 5.93 17.62 -1.91
CA LEU A 70 6.06 17.64 -3.36
C LEU A 70 7.49 17.94 -3.81
N ASN A 71 8.13 18.95 -3.22
CA ASN A 71 9.52 19.29 -3.55
C ASN A 71 10.48 18.13 -3.28
N ARG A 72 10.27 17.39 -2.18
CA ARG A 72 11.05 16.20 -1.88
C ARG A 72 10.87 15.11 -2.95
N VAL A 73 9.63 14.83 -3.35
CA VAL A 73 9.36 13.84 -4.41
C VAL A 73 10.01 14.23 -5.74
N ILE A 74 10.03 15.53 -6.08
CA ILE A 74 10.74 16.04 -7.27
C ILE A 74 12.25 15.79 -7.16
N LEU A 75 12.85 16.01 -5.99
CA LEU A 75 14.29 15.76 -5.78
C LEU A 75 14.64 14.26 -5.82
N GLU A 76 13.72 13.40 -5.38
CA GLU A 76 13.89 11.95 -5.36
C GLU A 76 13.45 11.26 -6.67
N GLN A 77 12.98 11.98 -7.68
CA GLN A 77 12.35 11.42 -8.89
C GLN A 77 13.20 10.37 -9.64
N ALA A 78 14.53 10.50 -9.61
CA ALA A 78 15.45 9.57 -10.27
C ALA A 78 15.61 8.24 -9.51
N ASN A 79 15.27 8.21 -8.22
CA ASN A 79 15.30 7.02 -7.38
C ASN A 79 14.20 7.14 -6.30
N PRO A 80 12.92 6.98 -6.69
CA PRO A 80 11.78 7.21 -5.81
C PRO A 80 11.88 6.42 -4.51
N LYS A 81 11.53 7.07 -3.39
CA LYS A 81 11.52 6.46 -2.05
C LYS A 81 10.12 6.24 -1.50
N ALA A 82 9.10 6.65 -2.25
CA ALA A 82 7.70 6.52 -1.91
C ALA A 82 6.96 5.83 -3.06
N ASP A 83 5.97 5.02 -2.71
CA ASP A 83 5.05 4.39 -3.66
C ASP A 83 3.84 5.29 -3.92
N ILE A 84 3.43 6.05 -2.91
CA ILE A 84 2.27 6.96 -2.97
C ILE A 84 2.66 8.33 -2.46
N LEU A 85 2.34 9.36 -3.25
CA LEU A 85 2.26 10.75 -2.78
C LEU A 85 0.79 11.08 -2.51
N LEU A 86 0.43 11.23 -1.24
CA LEU A 86 -0.92 11.53 -0.80
C LEU A 86 -1.03 13.00 -0.38
N GLY A 87 -2.10 13.65 -0.83
CA GLY A 87 -2.47 14.96 -0.28
C GLY A 87 -2.02 16.19 -1.07
N LEU A 88 -1.76 16.04 -2.37
CA LEU A 88 -1.58 17.21 -3.24
C LEU A 88 -2.86 18.01 -3.37
N ASN A 89 -2.71 19.33 -3.44
CA ASN A 89 -3.79 20.25 -3.70
C ASN A 89 -3.81 20.72 -5.17
N ASN A 90 -4.87 21.45 -5.56
CA ASN A 90 -5.07 21.87 -6.94
C ASN A 90 -3.96 22.78 -7.49
N SER A 91 -3.31 23.60 -6.65
CA SER A 91 -2.22 24.48 -7.10
C SER A 91 -0.90 23.75 -7.31
N GLU A 92 -0.76 22.53 -6.77
CA GLU A 92 0.42 21.68 -6.89
C GLU A 92 0.37 20.72 -8.10
N LEU A 93 -0.83 20.42 -8.61
CA LEU A 93 -1.04 19.43 -9.66
C LEU A 93 -0.25 19.75 -10.94
N GLU A 94 -0.35 20.98 -11.46
CA GLU A 94 0.34 21.37 -12.69
C GLU A 94 1.86 21.14 -12.57
N LYS A 95 2.44 21.55 -11.43
CA LYS A 95 3.85 21.35 -11.15
C LYS A 95 4.20 19.86 -11.12
N SER A 96 3.41 19.03 -10.44
CA SER A 96 3.65 17.58 -10.34
C SER A 96 3.67 16.89 -11.72
N PHE A 97 2.77 17.27 -12.63
CA PHE A 97 2.72 16.71 -13.99
C PHE A 97 3.89 17.18 -14.85
N ARG A 98 4.34 18.44 -14.71
CA ARG A 98 5.54 18.93 -15.42
C ARG A 98 6.80 18.10 -15.10
N TYR A 99 6.91 17.61 -13.87
CA TYR A 99 8.01 16.75 -13.43
C TYR A 99 7.78 15.26 -13.69
N LYS A 100 6.67 14.88 -14.35
CA LYS A 100 6.37 13.49 -14.75
C LYS A 100 6.47 12.49 -13.59
N LEU A 101 5.95 12.87 -12.41
CA LEU A 101 6.06 12.07 -11.18
C LEU A 101 5.13 10.85 -11.13
N TRP A 102 4.21 10.71 -12.09
CA TRP A 102 3.06 9.82 -11.97
C TRP A 102 3.11 8.63 -12.91
N ILE A 103 2.72 7.48 -12.37
CA ILE A 103 2.30 6.32 -13.15
C ILE A 103 0.77 6.38 -13.25
N PRO A 104 0.19 6.42 -14.46
CA PRO A 104 -1.27 6.44 -14.62
C PRO A 104 -1.92 5.21 -13.99
N TYR A 105 -2.93 5.44 -13.15
CA TYR A 105 -3.74 4.39 -12.53
C TYR A 105 -5.21 4.81 -12.50
N ARG A 106 -6.10 3.99 -13.07
CA ARG A 106 -7.55 4.20 -13.01
C ARG A 106 -8.14 3.20 -12.02
N SER A 107 -8.57 3.70 -10.87
CA SER A 107 -9.23 2.86 -9.86
C SER A 107 -10.53 2.24 -10.41
N PRO A 108 -10.79 0.94 -10.20
CA PRO A 108 -12.09 0.33 -10.50
C PRO A 108 -13.25 0.95 -9.72
N LEU A 109 -12.96 1.69 -8.66
CA LEU A 109 -13.96 2.39 -7.84
C LEU A 109 -14.20 3.83 -8.30
N LEU A 110 -13.50 4.33 -9.32
CA LEU A 110 -13.61 5.71 -9.77
C LEU A 110 -15.05 6.07 -10.17
N ASP A 111 -15.77 5.15 -10.80
CA ASP A 111 -17.14 5.39 -11.27
C ASP A 111 -18.16 5.44 -10.11
N LYS A 112 -17.76 5.11 -8.87
CA LYS A 112 -18.62 5.17 -7.67
C LYS A 112 -18.59 6.50 -6.94
N TYR A 113 -17.60 7.34 -7.19
CA TYR A 113 -17.40 8.60 -6.47
C TYR A 113 -17.22 9.73 -7.51
N PRO A 114 -18.14 10.73 -7.54
CA PRO A 114 -18.09 11.83 -8.51
C PRO A 114 -16.90 12.76 -8.28
#